data_AF-A0AAE3LPD1-F1
#
_entry.id   AF-A0AAE3LPD1-F1
#
_cell.length_a   1.000
_cell.length_b   1.000
_cell.length_c   1.000
_cell.angle_alpha   90.00
_cell.angle_beta   90.00
_cell.angle_gamma   90.00
#
_symmetry.space_group_name_H-M   'P 1'
#
loop_
_entity.id
_entity.type
_entity.pdbx_description
1 polymer ?
#
loop_
_entity_poly.entity_id
_entity_poly.type
_entity_poly.pdbx_seq_one_letter_code
_entity_poly.pdbx_strand_id
1 'polypeptide(L)'
;MIERIRMHGVSNEAMLKMLETADETVFSAYGEGIPDWQTLITFYENNQEKVKAMIQEGYQISFLTKGALKNLLRLKYCLLEQEDFDDCGDYLEIHQISEKDRQSLKQTIAKNWTIIEQPNSNMVKIELTYKPEDVKTLAKKS
;
A
#
# COMPACT_ATOMS: atom_id res chain seq x y z
N MET A 1 -8.06 1.58 3.51
CA MET A 1 -9.53 1.50 3.44
C MET A 1 -9.96 0.35 2.54
N ILE A 2 -9.65 0.39 1.23
CA ILE A 2 -9.94 -0.70 0.27
C ILE A 2 -9.41 -2.07 0.75
N GLU A 3 -8.15 -2.16 1.18
CA GLU A 3 -7.56 -3.44 1.62
C GLU A 3 -8.23 -4.02 2.88
N ARG A 4 -8.76 -3.17 3.77
CA ARG A 4 -9.52 -3.66 4.93
C ARG A 4 -10.83 -4.32 4.50
N ILE A 5 -11.56 -3.69 3.60
CA ILE A 5 -12.80 -4.25 3.06
C ILE A 5 -12.52 -5.63 2.42
N ARG A 6 -11.41 -5.77 1.67
CA ARG A 6 -10.98 -7.06 1.10
C ARG A 6 -10.64 -8.12 2.13
N MET A 7 -9.98 -7.76 3.24
CA MET A 7 -9.66 -8.71 4.31
C MET A 7 -10.90 -9.34 4.95
N HIS A 8 -12.03 -8.64 4.93
CA HIS A 8 -13.31 -9.19 5.38
C HIS A 8 -14.03 -10.04 4.31
N GLY A 9 -13.34 -10.41 3.22
CA GLY A 9 -13.86 -11.30 2.18
C GLY A 9 -14.84 -10.62 1.21
N VAL A 10 -14.92 -9.29 1.21
CA VAL A 10 -15.80 -8.55 0.30
C VAL A 10 -15.22 -8.57 -1.12
N SER A 11 -16.02 -9.01 -2.08
CA SER A 11 -15.63 -9.05 -3.49
C SER A 11 -15.49 -7.64 -4.07
N ASN A 12 -14.71 -7.51 -5.14
CA ASN A 12 -14.54 -6.25 -5.85
C ASN A 12 -15.90 -5.66 -6.31
N GLU A 13 -16.83 -6.49 -6.79
CA GLU A 13 -18.17 -6.07 -7.20
C GLU A 13 -19.01 -5.57 -6.03
N ALA A 14 -18.95 -6.26 -4.88
CA ALA A 14 -19.66 -5.83 -3.68
C ALA A 14 -19.10 -4.51 -3.15
N MET A 15 -17.77 -4.34 -3.17
CA MET A 15 -17.12 -3.09 -2.77
C MET A 15 -17.52 -1.92 -3.67
N LEU A 16 -17.60 -2.13 -4.99
CA LEU A 16 -18.04 -1.10 -5.92
C LEU A 16 -19.49 -0.69 -5.66
N LYS A 17 -20.38 -1.66 -5.43
CA LYS A 17 -21.77 -1.36 -5.06
C LYS A 17 -21.87 -0.55 -3.77
N MET A 18 -21.06 -0.87 -2.78
CA MET A 18 -21.02 -0.11 -1.52
C MET A 18 -20.54 1.34 -1.73
N LEU A 19 -19.57 1.55 -2.61
CA LEU A 19 -19.11 2.90 -2.99
C LEU A 19 -20.16 3.66 -3.83
N GLU A 20 -20.91 2.96 -4.68
CA GLU A 20 -22.01 3.53 -5.47
C GLU A 20 -23.20 3.93 -4.60
N THR A 21 -23.47 3.21 -3.51
CA THR A 21 -24.52 3.59 -2.56
C THR A 21 -24.19 4.85 -1.74
N ALA A 22 -22.92 5.29 -1.71
CA ALA A 22 -22.44 6.45 -0.97
C ALA A 22 -22.86 6.48 0.52
N ASP A 23 -23.13 5.32 1.10
CA ASP A 23 -23.59 5.17 2.47
C ASP A 23 -22.40 4.81 3.36
N GLU A 24 -22.00 5.72 4.26
CA GLU A 24 -20.89 5.46 5.18
C GLU A 24 -21.20 4.34 6.20
N THR A 25 -22.49 4.10 6.47
CA THR A 25 -22.92 3.13 7.48
C THR A 25 -22.58 1.70 7.06
N VAL A 26 -22.55 1.40 5.76
CA VAL A 26 -22.13 0.08 5.26
C VAL A 26 -20.63 -0.16 5.46
N PHE A 27 -19.83 0.90 5.63
CA PHE A 27 -18.40 0.78 5.87
C PHE A 27 -18.02 0.69 7.35
N SER A 28 -18.94 1.05 8.25
CA SER A 28 -18.73 1.01 9.71
C SER A 28 -18.31 -0.37 10.22
N ALA A 29 -18.84 -1.45 9.63
CA ALA A 29 -18.51 -2.84 9.95
C ALA A 29 -17.05 -3.23 9.60
N TYR A 30 -16.36 -2.46 8.76
CA TYR A 30 -14.98 -2.69 8.33
C TYR A 30 -14.01 -1.67 8.94
N GLY A 31 -14.55 -0.74 9.73
CA GLY A 31 -13.90 0.46 10.23
C GLY A 31 -13.60 0.43 11.72
N GLU A 32 -12.93 -0.60 12.24
CA GLU A 32 -12.35 -0.50 13.58
C GLU A 32 -11.30 0.62 13.62
N GLY A 33 -11.72 1.81 14.06
CA GLY A 33 -10.87 2.98 14.29
C GLY A 33 -10.47 3.79 13.05
N ILE A 34 -11.16 3.66 11.90
CA ILE A 34 -10.94 4.54 10.74
C ILE A 34 -12.06 5.59 10.67
N PRO A 35 -11.76 6.88 10.92
CA PRO A 35 -12.79 7.93 11.02
C PRO A 35 -13.25 8.49 9.66
N ASP A 36 -12.75 8.01 8.52
CA ASP A 36 -12.84 8.78 7.27
C ASP A 36 -13.27 7.99 6.03
N TRP A 37 -14.33 7.18 6.17
CA TRP A 37 -14.98 6.54 5.01
C TRP A 37 -15.59 7.56 4.05
N GLN A 38 -16.00 8.72 4.57
CA GLN A 38 -16.48 9.84 3.77
C GLN A 38 -15.44 10.32 2.75
N THR A 39 -14.15 10.40 3.10
CA THR A 39 -13.09 10.72 2.12
C THR A 39 -13.00 9.68 1.01
N LEU A 40 -13.19 8.39 1.31
CA LEU A 40 -13.18 7.35 0.28
C LEU A 40 -14.38 7.50 -0.67
N ILE A 41 -15.57 7.77 -0.13
CA ILE A 41 -16.80 7.98 -0.91
C ILE A 41 -16.65 9.21 -1.80
N THR A 42 -16.25 10.35 -1.23
CA THR A 42 -16.04 11.59 -1.98
C THR A 42 -14.93 11.44 -3.02
N PHE A 43 -13.87 10.68 -2.73
CA PHE A 43 -12.84 10.38 -3.73
C PHE A 43 -13.39 9.52 -4.88
N TYR A 44 -14.24 8.52 -4.57
CA TYR A 44 -14.93 7.69 -5.56
C TYR A 44 -15.84 8.53 -6.45
N GLU A 45 -16.68 9.41 -5.89
CA GLU A 45 -17.58 10.28 -6.66
C GLU A 45 -16.82 11.16 -7.65
N ASN A 46 -15.66 11.69 -7.24
CA ASN A 46 -14.83 12.53 -8.10
C ASN A 46 -13.97 11.74 -9.11
N ASN A 47 -13.80 10.43 -8.93
CA ASN A 47 -12.83 9.62 -9.69
C ASN A 47 -13.36 8.21 -10.00
N GLN A 48 -14.64 8.06 -10.36
CA GLN A 48 -15.31 6.76 -10.44
C GLN A 48 -14.59 5.74 -11.33
N GLU A 49 -14.22 6.10 -12.56
CA GLU A 49 -13.52 5.19 -13.48
C GLU A 49 -12.15 4.78 -12.94
N LYS A 50 -11.42 5.73 -12.34
CA LYS A 50 -10.11 5.47 -11.74
C LYS A 50 -10.22 4.52 -10.55
N VAL A 51 -11.21 4.70 -9.69
CA VAL A 51 -11.42 3.83 -8.53
C VAL A 51 -11.93 2.45 -8.94
N LYS A 52 -12.78 2.37 -9.98
CA LYS A 52 -13.20 1.10 -10.60
C LYS A 52 -11.99 0.31 -11.12
N ALA A 53 -11.13 0.95 -11.90
CA ALA A 53 -9.87 0.35 -12.36
C ALA A 53 -8.97 -0.05 -11.18
N MET A 54 -8.82 0.80 -10.16
CA MET A 54 -8.04 0.48 -8.97
C MET A 54 -8.54 -0.76 -8.21
N ILE A 55 -9.86 -0.94 -8.13
CA ILE A 55 -10.48 -2.09 -7.45
C ILE A 55 -10.42 -3.35 -8.32
N GLN A 56 -10.58 -3.23 -9.64
CA GLN A 56 -10.63 -4.38 -10.56
C GLN A 56 -9.25 -4.85 -11.01
N GLU A 57 -8.39 -3.91 -11.43
CA GLU A 57 -7.08 -4.17 -12.02
C GLU A 57 -5.93 -4.05 -11.00
N GLY A 58 -6.24 -3.51 -9.82
CA GLY A 58 -5.24 -3.16 -8.80
C GLY A 58 -4.78 -1.71 -8.94
N TYR A 59 -4.05 -1.24 -7.93
CA TYR A 59 -3.61 0.15 -7.87
C TYR A 59 -2.12 0.23 -7.53
N GLN A 60 -1.43 1.20 -8.15
CA GLN A 60 -0.13 1.64 -7.69
C GLN A 60 -0.33 2.79 -6.70
N ILE A 61 0.22 2.65 -5.50
CA ILE A 61 0.10 3.67 -4.46
C ILE A 61 0.90 4.90 -4.91
N SER A 62 0.31 6.10 -4.87
CA SER A 62 1.03 7.30 -5.35
C SER A 62 2.08 7.78 -4.34
N PHE A 63 1.80 7.60 -3.05
CA PHE A 63 2.69 7.95 -1.95
C PHE A 63 2.42 7.04 -0.76
N LEU A 64 3.48 6.53 -0.14
CA LEU A 64 3.38 5.60 0.98
C LEU A 64 4.36 6.04 2.07
N THR A 65 3.88 6.18 3.31
CA THR A 65 4.76 6.38 4.47
C THR A 65 5.30 5.03 4.95
N LYS A 66 6.36 5.02 5.77
CA LYS A 66 6.94 3.76 6.29
C LYS A 66 5.93 2.93 7.08
N GLY A 67 5.12 3.58 7.93
CA GLY A 67 4.04 2.89 8.66
C GLY A 67 2.96 2.33 7.73
N ALA A 68 2.61 3.05 6.65
CA ALA A 68 1.69 2.54 5.65
C ALA A 68 2.29 1.35 4.86
N LEU A 69 3.60 1.35 4.62
CA LEU A 69 4.32 0.21 4.03
C LEU A 69 4.26 -1.02 4.91
N LYS A 70 4.57 -0.90 6.20
CA LYS A 70 4.46 -2.02 7.16
C LYS A 70 3.04 -2.58 7.19
N ASN A 71 2.03 -1.70 7.21
CA ASN A 71 0.65 -2.13 7.14
C ASN A 71 0.32 -2.82 5.82
N LEU A 72 0.83 -2.35 4.68
CA LEU A 72 0.64 -3.03 3.40
C LEU A 72 1.25 -4.44 3.41
N LEU A 73 2.49 -4.59 3.93
CA LEU A 73 3.17 -5.87 4.08
C LEU A 73 2.35 -6.85 4.93
N ARG A 74 1.85 -6.38 6.07
CA ARG A 74 1.00 -7.19 6.96
C ARG A 74 -0.35 -7.54 6.37
N LEU A 75 -1.07 -6.58 5.77
CA LEU A 75 -2.47 -6.79 5.37
C LEU A 75 -2.58 -7.51 4.02
N LYS A 76 -1.67 -7.23 3.07
CA LYS A 76 -1.73 -7.77 1.70
C LYS A 76 -0.89 -9.03 1.52
N TYR A 77 0.25 -9.10 2.21
CA TYR A 77 1.22 -10.18 2.05
C TYR A 77 1.36 -11.06 3.30
N CYS A 78 0.58 -10.77 4.36
CA CYS A 78 0.62 -11.48 5.64
C CYS A 78 2.03 -11.54 6.27
N LEU A 79 2.90 -10.58 5.95
CA LEU A 79 4.26 -10.51 6.50
C LEU A 79 4.23 -9.76 7.84
N LEU A 80 4.83 -10.34 8.88
CA LEU A 80 4.89 -9.78 10.22
C LEU A 80 6.27 -9.16 10.51
N GLU A 81 6.25 -8.02 11.20
CA GLU A 81 7.48 -7.37 11.66
C GLU A 81 8.14 -8.22 12.74
N GLN A 82 9.46 -8.38 12.69
CA GLN A 82 10.30 -9.24 13.54
C GLN A 82 10.18 -10.76 13.26
N GLU A 83 9.31 -11.19 12.33
CA GLU A 83 9.23 -12.58 11.87
C GLU A 83 9.66 -12.68 10.40
N ASP A 84 8.90 -12.02 9.53
CA ASP A 84 9.13 -12.07 8.08
C ASP A 84 9.96 -10.89 7.57
N PHE A 85 9.95 -9.77 8.28
CA PHE A 85 10.73 -8.59 7.94
C PHE A 85 11.15 -7.77 9.16
N ASP A 86 12.27 -7.07 9.05
CA ASP A 86 12.79 -6.15 10.07
C ASP A 86 12.77 -4.69 9.60
N ASP A 87 12.52 -3.77 10.54
CA ASP A 87 12.72 -2.33 10.33
C ASP A 87 14.12 -1.95 10.79
N CYS A 88 15.00 -1.68 9.82
CA CYS A 88 16.38 -1.27 10.07
C CYS A 88 16.53 0.27 10.14
N GLY A 89 15.47 1.00 10.45
CA GLY A 89 15.45 2.46 10.47
C GLY A 89 15.26 3.05 9.07
N ASP A 90 16.28 3.03 8.23
CA ASP A 90 16.25 3.68 6.91
C ASP A 90 15.60 2.82 5.81
N TYR A 91 15.45 1.53 6.09
CA TYR A 91 14.92 0.54 5.17
C TYR A 91 14.17 -0.56 5.92
N LEU A 92 13.33 -1.29 5.19
CA LEU A 92 12.74 -2.55 5.64
C LEU A 92 13.48 -3.71 4.95
N GLU A 93 13.80 -4.75 5.69
CA GLU A 93 14.43 -5.97 5.16
C GLU A 93 13.46 -7.13 5.31
N ILE A 94 12.94 -7.65 4.19
CA ILE A 94 12.09 -8.83 4.16
C ILE A 94 13.00 -10.05 3.99
N HIS A 95 13.01 -10.95 4.98
CA HIS A 95 13.85 -12.14 5.01
C HIS A 95 13.47 -13.13 3.91
N GLN A 96 12.17 -13.28 3.66
CA GLN A 96 11.65 -14.22 2.68
C GLN A 96 10.35 -13.70 2.06
N ILE A 97 10.32 -13.64 0.73
CA ILE A 97 9.10 -13.33 -0.03
C ILE A 97 8.96 -14.28 -1.22
N SER A 98 7.73 -14.68 -1.53
CA SER A 98 7.46 -15.49 -2.72
C SER A 98 7.68 -14.68 -4.01
N GLU A 99 8.04 -15.32 -5.11
CA GLU A 99 8.23 -14.62 -6.40
C GLU A 99 6.95 -13.89 -6.84
N LYS A 100 5.78 -14.51 -6.62
CA LYS A 100 4.48 -13.93 -6.92
C LYS A 100 4.23 -12.65 -6.10
N ASP A 101 4.47 -12.69 -4.80
CA ASP A 101 4.28 -11.55 -3.92
C ASP A 101 5.29 -10.44 -4.21
N ARG A 102 6.53 -10.81 -4.56
CA ARG A 102 7.57 -9.89 -5.00
C ARG A 102 7.16 -9.12 -6.26
N GLN A 103 6.64 -9.81 -7.27
CA GLN A 103 6.15 -9.15 -8.48
C GLN A 103 4.94 -8.25 -8.19
N SER A 104 4.00 -8.72 -7.37
CA SER A 104 2.85 -7.92 -6.93
C SER A 104 3.29 -6.66 -6.15
N LEU A 105 4.29 -6.80 -5.28
CA LEU A 105 4.83 -5.70 -4.48
C LEU A 105 5.47 -4.63 -5.38
N LYS A 106 6.24 -5.03 -6.39
CA LYS A 106 6.81 -4.10 -7.38
C LYS A 106 5.75 -3.29 -8.12
N GLN A 107 4.60 -3.89 -8.43
CA GLN A 107 3.49 -3.21 -9.11
C GLN A 107 2.67 -2.32 -8.17
N THR A 108 2.58 -2.69 -6.88
CA THR A 108 1.73 -2.01 -5.90
C THR A 108 2.45 -0.85 -5.20
N ILE A 109 3.75 -1.02 -4.91
CA ILE A 109 4.50 -0.09 -4.07
C ILE A 109 4.59 1.30 -4.70
N ALA A 110 4.58 2.31 -3.85
CA ALA A 110 4.67 3.69 -4.29
C ALA A 110 6.05 4.04 -4.83
N LYS A 111 6.08 4.95 -5.80
CA LYS A 111 7.32 5.39 -6.49
C LYS A 111 8.37 5.98 -5.55
N ASN A 112 7.96 6.44 -4.36
CA ASN A 112 8.87 6.93 -3.33
C ASN A 112 9.63 5.82 -2.59
N TRP A 113 9.37 4.54 -2.90
CA TRP A 113 10.10 3.39 -2.40
C TRP A 113 10.75 2.61 -3.54
N THR A 114 11.95 2.11 -3.28
CA THR A 114 12.73 1.27 -4.17
C THR A 114 12.90 -0.10 -3.54
N ILE A 115 12.71 -1.14 -4.35
CA ILE A 115 12.89 -2.54 -3.97
C ILE A 115 14.26 -2.98 -4.51
N ILE A 116 15.16 -3.36 -3.61
CA ILE A 116 16.50 -3.86 -3.91
C ILE A 116 16.51 -5.37 -3.63
N GLU A 117 16.75 -6.14 -4.70
CA GLU A 117 16.80 -7.59 -4.64
C GLU A 117 18.22 -8.06 -4.33
N GLN A 118 18.36 -9.01 -3.41
CA GLN A 118 19.64 -9.66 -3.13
C GLN A 118 19.86 -10.78 -4.16
N PRO A 119 21.01 -10.83 -4.85
CA PRO A 119 21.30 -11.89 -5.81
C PRO A 119 21.32 -13.26 -5.11
N ASN A 120 20.63 -14.24 -5.69
CA ASN A 120 20.52 -15.62 -5.19
C ASN A 120 19.87 -15.79 -3.81
N SER A 121 19.06 -14.82 -3.37
CA SER A 121 18.28 -14.92 -2.14
C SER A 121 16.82 -14.51 -2.37
N ASN A 122 15.91 -15.06 -1.56
CA ASN A 122 14.51 -14.60 -1.49
C ASN A 122 14.36 -13.35 -0.61
N MET A 123 15.48 -12.77 -0.19
CA MET A 123 15.54 -11.58 0.64
C MET A 123 15.40 -10.32 -0.20
N VAL A 124 14.61 -9.37 0.30
CA VAL A 124 14.29 -8.12 -0.39
C VAL A 124 14.44 -6.95 0.56
N LYS A 125 15.17 -5.92 0.14
CA LYS A 125 15.31 -4.67 0.88
C LYS A 125 14.42 -3.60 0.26
N ILE A 126 13.70 -2.85 1.07
CA ILE A 126 12.83 -1.75 0.64
C ILE A 126 13.30 -0.46 1.30
N GLU A 127 13.75 0.50 0.50
CA GLU A 127 14.23 1.79 1.00
C GLU A 127 13.59 2.97 0.27
N LEU A 128 13.65 4.16 0.87
CA LEU A 128 13.13 5.37 0.23
C LEU A 128 13.97 5.72 -1.00
N THR A 129 13.29 5.93 -2.13
CA THR A 129 13.92 6.29 -3.41
C THR A 129 14.66 7.63 -3.33
N TYR A 130 14.14 8.56 -2.54
CA TYR A 130 14.73 9.88 -2.33
C TYR A 130 14.94 10.10 -0.84
N LYS A 131 16.20 10.10 -0.40
CA LYS A 131 16.54 10.45 0.97
C LYS A 131 16.59 11.97 1.09
N PRO A 132 16.16 12.57 2.22
CA PRO A 132 16.25 14.01 2.43
C PRO A 132 17.70 14.55 2.37
N GLU A 133 18.69 13.67 2.43
CA GLU A 133 20.12 13.96 2.27
C GLU A 133 20.50 14.31 0.82
N ASP A 134 19.84 13.70 -0.17
CA ASP A 134 20.08 13.94 -1.61
C ASP A 134 19.51 15.28 -2.11
N VAL A 135 18.58 15.87 -1.36
CA VAL A 135 17.99 17.19 -1.70
C VAL A 135 18.93 18.34 -1.30
N LYS A 136 19.78 18.14 -0.28
CA LYS A 136 20.74 19.18 0.17
C LYS A 136 21.91 19.39 -0.78
N THR A 137 22.21 18.44 -1.67
CA THR A 137 23.27 18.55 -2.68
C THR A 137 22.84 19.32 -3.93
N LEU A 138 21.53 19.44 -4.19
CA LEU A 138 20.98 20.22 -5.31
C LEU A 138 20.78 21.70 -4.99
N ALA A 139 20.57 22.06 -3.71
CA ALA A 139 20.35 23.45 -3.28
C ALA A 139 21.64 24.29 -3.11
N LYS A 140 22.84 23.74 -3.37
CA LYS A 140 24.13 24.45 -3.28
C LYS A 140 24.78 24.76 -4.63
N LYS A 141 24.08 24.52 -5.73
CA LYS A 141 24.50 24.96 -7.07
C LYS A 141 23.46 25.93 -7.64
N SER A 142 23.39 27.13 -7.08
CA SER A 142 22.76 28.30 -7.70
C SER A 142 23.50 29.54 -7.24
#